data_AF-A0A1G4VYW0-F1
#
_entry.id   AF-A0A1G4VYW0-F1
#
_cell.length_a   1.000
_cell.length_b   1.000
_cell.length_c   1.000
_cell.angle_alpha   90.00
_cell.angle_beta   90.00
_cell.angle_gamma   90.00
#
_symmetry.space_group_name_H-M   'P 1'
#
loop_
_entity.id
_entity.type
_entity.pdbx_description
1 polymer ?
#
loop_
_entity_poly.entity_id
_entity_poly.type
_entity_poly.pdbx_seq_one_letter_code
_entity_poly.pdbx_strand_id
1 'polypeptide(L)'
;MTYAIGEPLSTYAGLFKGFGWINIFGIIIDVLLLIPLIIFAVKFKNRKHGPVPKCFSIGEKIFIFICLVLMVWNLGLEEFAFKFDKYFELYLLSNIVLLIAYYAIWISFFVKQRTWKRIATACIMLSIFIFSAMWLDHMALGSFVAWMGVTHVFVAAQDKYE
;
A
#
# COMPACT_ATOMS: atom_id res chain seq x y z
N MET A 1 39.09 -10.43 -28.72
CA MET A 1 37.94 -9.54 -28.99
C MET A 1 37.01 -9.65 -27.80
N THR A 2 36.95 -8.59 -27.02
CA THR A 2 36.37 -8.52 -25.67
C THR A 2 34.85 -8.42 -25.76
N TYR A 3 34.12 -9.25 -25.01
CA TYR A 3 32.66 -9.14 -24.88
C TYR A 3 32.31 -7.81 -24.21
N ALA A 4 31.49 -7.00 -24.87
CA ALA A 4 30.95 -5.76 -24.31
C ALA A 4 29.92 -6.07 -23.23
N ILE A 5 30.39 -6.19 -21.99
CA ILE A 5 29.58 -6.17 -20.77
C ILE A 5 29.29 -4.69 -20.49
N GLY A 6 28.13 -4.19 -20.90
CA GLY A 6 27.83 -2.77 -20.74
C GLY A 6 26.51 -2.31 -21.33
N GLU A 7 25.46 -3.13 -21.34
CA GLU A 7 24.13 -2.53 -21.44
C GLU A 7 23.84 -1.80 -20.13
N PRO A 8 23.55 -0.49 -20.14
CA PRO A 8 23.38 0.24 -18.91
C PRO A 8 22.07 -0.22 -18.28
N LEU A 9 22.13 -0.48 -16.97
CA LEU A 9 20.99 -0.76 -16.10
C LEU A 9 19.83 0.24 -16.30
N SER A 10 20.10 1.43 -16.86
CA SER A 10 19.13 2.45 -17.24
C SER A 10 18.11 2.01 -18.30
N THR A 11 18.47 1.16 -19.26
CA THR A 11 17.54 0.70 -20.32
C THR A 11 16.48 -0.23 -19.76
N TYR A 12 16.87 -1.12 -18.83
CA TYR A 12 15.96 -1.99 -18.10
C TYR A 12 15.16 -1.21 -17.06
N ALA A 13 15.78 -0.23 -16.39
CA ALA A 13 15.08 0.65 -15.46
C ALA A 13 13.93 1.41 -16.12
N GLY A 14 14.07 1.85 -17.37
CA GLY A 14 12.98 2.48 -18.13
C GLY A 14 11.79 1.54 -18.38
N LEU A 15 12.05 0.26 -18.68
CA LEU A 15 11.02 -0.76 -18.89
C LEU A 15 10.31 -1.14 -17.57
N PHE A 16 11.04 -1.21 -16.46
CA PHE A 16 10.50 -1.57 -15.15
C PHE A 16 9.84 -0.39 -14.42
N LYS A 17 10.21 0.86 -14.72
CA LYS A 17 9.57 2.06 -14.15
C LYS A 17 8.13 2.27 -14.61
N GLY A 18 7.69 1.57 -15.67
CA GLY A 18 6.31 1.55 -16.15
C GLY A 18 6.17 2.02 -17.59
N PHE A 19 5.13 1.53 -18.28
CA PHE A 19 4.53 2.34 -19.35
C PHE A 19 4.17 3.69 -18.70
N GLY A 20 4.51 4.85 -19.27
CA GLY A 20 4.54 6.17 -18.59
C GLY A 20 3.29 6.69 -17.84
N TRP A 21 2.25 5.87 -17.71
CA TRP A 21 0.99 6.05 -17.00
C TRP A 21 0.65 4.95 -15.97
N ILE A 22 1.43 3.86 -15.88
CA ILE A 22 1.17 2.70 -15.00
C ILE A 22 2.43 2.34 -14.21
N ASN A 23 2.32 2.36 -12.88
CA ASN A 23 3.36 1.91 -11.96
C ASN A 23 3.26 0.40 -11.69
N ILE A 24 4.08 -0.40 -12.39
CA ILE A 24 4.07 -1.87 -12.27
C ILE A 24 4.44 -2.33 -10.85
N PHE A 25 5.40 -1.66 -10.19
CA PHE A 25 5.75 -1.98 -8.80
C PHE A 25 4.60 -1.65 -7.84
N GLY A 26 3.87 -0.56 -8.11
CA GLY A 26 2.63 -0.23 -7.42
C GLY A 26 1.62 -1.37 -7.47
N ILE A 27 1.43 -1.98 -8.65
CA ILE A 27 0.54 -3.14 -8.82
C ILE A 27 1.00 -4.31 -7.95
N ILE A 28 2.29 -4.63 -7.97
CA ILE A 28 2.83 -5.74 -7.17
C ILE A 28 2.59 -5.49 -5.68
N ILE A 29 2.90 -4.29 -5.20
CA ILE A 29 2.70 -3.91 -3.79
C ILE A 29 1.22 -3.98 -3.42
N ASP A 30 0.31 -3.47 -4.26
CA ASP A 30 -1.14 -3.49 -4.04
C ASP A 30 -1.70 -4.90 -3.96
N VAL A 31 -1.30 -5.78 -4.88
CA VAL A 31 -1.69 -7.19 -4.86
C VAL A 31 -1.24 -7.84 -3.56
N LEU A 32 -0.01 -7.55 -3.12
CA LEU A 32 0.52 -8.05 -1.84
C LEU A 32 -0.25 -7.47 -0.64
N LEU A 33 -0.71 -6.22 -0.66
CA LEU A 33 -1.55 -5.66 0.40
C LEU A 33 -2.95 -6.29 0.45
N LEU A 34 -3.53 -6.58 -0.72
CA LEU A 34 -4.88 -7.11 -0.83
C LEU A 34 -5.02 -8.53 -0.29
N ILE A 35 -3.98 -9.38 -0.39
CA ILE A 35 -4.04 -10.77 0.06
C ILE A 35 -4.46 -10.87 1.54
N PRO A 36 -3.74 -10.24 2.51
CA PRO A 36 -4.16 -10.14 3.90
C PRO A 36 -5.57 -9.58 4.13
N LEU A 37 -5.94 -8.50 3.43
CA LEU A 37 -7.24 -7.84 3.58
C LEU A 37 -8.40 -8.77 3.16
N ILE A 38 -8.26 -9.45 2.02
CA ILE A 38 -9.27 -10.38 1.50
C ILE A 38 -9.40 -11.60 2.42
N ILE A 39 -8.29 -12.20 2.83
CA ILE A 39 -8.30 -13.35 3.75
C ILE A 39 -9.01 -12.97 5.06
N PHE A 40 -8.74 -11.78 5.58
CA PHE A 40 -9.38 -11.28 6.78
C PHE A 40 -10.89 -11.11 6.61
N ALA A 41 -11.32 -10.46 5.51
CA ALA A 41 -12.73 -10.25 5.20
C ALA A 41 -13.48 -11.58 5.06
N VAL A 42 -12.89 -12.59 4.40
CA VAL A 42 -13.49 -13.92 4.24
C VAL A 42 -13.56 -14.67 5.58
N LYS A 43 -12.47 -14.70 6.34
CA LYS A 43 -12.38 -15.51 7.57
C LYS A 43 -13.23 -14.94 8.70
N PHE A 44 -13.38 -13.62 8.78
CA PHE A 44 -14.08 -12.94 9.86
C PHE A 44 -15.42 -12.30 9.46
N LYS A 45 -15.93 -12.62 8.25
CA LYS A 45 -17.23 -12.16 7.72
C LYS A 45 -18.41 -12.27 8.71
N ASN A 46 -18.43 -13.31 9.55
CA ASN A 46 -19.53 -13.59 10.48
C ASN A 46 -19.28 -13.08 11.91
N ARG A 47 -18.14 -12.43 12.20
CA ARG A 47 -17.92 -11.84 13.52
C ARG A 47 -18.80 -10.59 13.67
N LYS A 48 -19.28 -10.38 14.90
CA LYS A 48 -19.87 -9.09 15.28
C LYS A 48 -18.76 -8.04 15.27
N HIS A 49 -18.82 -7.13 14.32
CA HIS A 49 -17.97 -5.95 14.31
C HIS A 49 -18.30 -5.06 15.52
N GLY A 50 -17.33 -4.25 15.93
CA GLY A 50 -17.56 -3.19 16.90
C GLY A 50 -18.62 -2.21 16.40
N PRO A 51 -19.15 -1.35 17.28
CA PRO A 51 -20.14 -0.34 16.90
C PRO A 51 -19.49 0.74 16.01
N VAL A 52 -19.36 0.48 14.71
CA VAL A 52 -18.87 1.44 13.71
C VAL A 52 -20.03 2.03 12.92
N PRO A 53 -20.10 3.37 12.76
CA PRO A 53 -21.05 3.99 11.85
C PRO A 53 -20.87 3.49 10.42
N LYS A 54 -21.97 3.30 9.68
CA LYS A 54 -21.94 2.83 8.28
C LYS A 54 -21.03 3.68 7.39
N CYS A 55 -21.01 5.00 7.61
CA CYS A 55 -20.15 5.94 6.88
C CYS A 55 -18.66 5.56 6.98
N PHE A 56 -18.17 5.21 8.18
CA PHE A 56 -16.77 4.83 8.40
C PHE A 56 -16.44 3.48 7.75
N SER A 57 -17.33 2.49 7.86
CA SER A 57 -17.09 1.16 7.26
C SER A 57 -17.11 1.19 5.73
N ILE A 58 -18.01 2.00 5.14
CA ILE A 58 -18.03 2.22 3.69
C ILE A 58 -16.82 3.04 3.25
N GLY A 59 -16.50 4.11 3.99
CA GLY A 59 -15.36 4.98 3.75
C GLY A 59 -14.04 4.22 3.75
N GLU A 60 -13.82 3.32 4.72
CA GLU A 60 -12.63 2.45 4.77
C GLU A 60 -12.40 1.73 3.43
N LYS A 61 -13.43 1.08 2.88
CA LYS A 61 -13.31 0.33 1.61
C LYS A 61 -13.09 1.25 0.42
N ILE A 62 -13.81 2.38 0.36
CA ILE A 62 -13.69 3.35 -0.73
C ILE A 62 -12.29 3.95 -0.75
N PHE A 63 -11.79 4.44 0.40
CA PHE A 63 -10.50 5.11 0.45
C PHE A 63 -9.33 4.16 0.25
N ILE A 64 -9.42 2.90 0.73
CA ILE A 64 -8.43 1.87 0.37
C ILE A 64 -8.41 1.66 -1.15
N PHE A 65 -9.58 1.47 -1.77
CA PHE A 65 -9.66 1.26 -3.21
C PHE A 65 -9.09 2.45 -4.01
N ILE A 66 -9.42 3.69 -3.61
CA ILE A 66 -8.87 4.88 -4.26
C ILE A 66 -7.35 4.96 -4.10
N CYS A 67 -6.80 4.63 -2.91
CA CYS A 67 -5.36 4.66 -2.70
C CYS A 67 -4.62 3.59 -3.53
N LEU A 68 -5.18 2.38 -3.63
CA LEU A 68 -4.66 1.33 -4.51
C LEU A 68 -4.62 1.82 -5.97
N VAL A 69 -5.77 2.31 -6.47
CA VAL A 69 -5.87 2.80 -7.85
C VAL A 69 -4.89 3.94 -8.12
N LEU A 70 -4.76 4.92 -7.22
CA LEU A 70 -3.83 6.06 -7.40
C LEU A 70 -2.36 5.67 -7.29
N MET A 71 -2.02 4.60 -6.55
CA MET A 71 -0.64 4.13 -6.48
C MET A 71 -0.19 3.44 -7.78
N VAL A 72 -1.15 2.84 -8.49
CA VAL A 72 -0.95 2.17 -9.79
C VAL A 72 -1.09 3.14 -10.95
N TRP A 73 -2.19 3.88 -10.97
CA TRP A 73 -2.66 4.65 -12.12
C TRP A 73 -2.29 6.11 -11.99
N ASN A 74 -1.60 6.60 -13.02
CA ASN A 74 -1.34 8.02 -13.13
C ASN A 74 -2.47 8.76 -13.80
N LEU A 75 -3.04 9.74 -13.09
CA LEU A 75 -4.08 10.62 -13.65
C LEU A 75 -3.55 11.62 -14.70
N GLY A 76 -2.37 11.39 -15.29
CA GLY A 76 -1.83 12.18 -16.39
C GLY A 76 -1.55 13.65 -16.05
N LEU A 77 -1.42 13.98 -14.75
CA LEU A 77 -1.32 15.37 -14.28
C LEU A 77 0.10 15.95 -14.24
N GLU A 78 1.13 15.14 -14.41
CA GLU A 78 2.50 15.54 -14.74
C GLU A 78 3.27 14.22 -14.93
N GLU A 79 4.22 14.17 -15.86
CA GLU A 79 4.90 12.93 -16.26
C GLU A 79 5.47 12.18 -15.04
N PHE A 80 4.89 11.03 -14.75
CA PHE A 80 5.35 10.16 -13.67
C PHE A 80 6.56 9.37 -14.13
N ALA A 81 7.67 10.07 -14.15
CA ALA A 81 8.95 9.47 -13.86
C ALA A 81 9.28 9.86 -12.43
N PHE A 82 9.79 8.90 -11.65
CA PHE A 82 10.53 9.26 -10.44
C PHE A 82 11.47 10.40 -10.81
N LYS A 83 11.26 11.57 -10.19
CA LYS A 83 11.98 12.80 -10.54
C LYS A 83 13.49 12.59 -10.59
N PHE A 84 13.97 11.66 -9.76
CA PHE A 84 15.33 11.15 -9.77
C PHE A 84 15.33 9.63 -9.57
N ASP A 85 16.35 8.95 -10.12
CA ASP A 85 16.57 7.50 -9.89
C ASP A 85 16.60 7.13 -8.40
N LYS A 86 17.14 8.03 -7.58
CA LYS A 86 17.16 7.87 -6.12
C LYS A 86 15.77 7.76 -5.50
N TYR A 87 14.75 8.44 -6.04
CA TYR A 87 13.38 8.34 -5.51
C TYR A 87 12.76 6.98 -5.82
N PHE A 88 13.10 6.38 -6.95
CA PHE A 88 12.70 5.02 -7.28
C PHE A 88 13.31 3.99 -6.32
N GLU A 89 14.61 4.11 -6.05
CA GLU A 89 15.30 3.23 -5.09
C GLU A 89 14.71 3.37 -3.68
N LEU A 90 14.45 4.60 -3.23
CA LEU A 90 13.84 4.87 -1.92
C LEU A 90 12.39 4.38 -1.86
N TYR A 91 11.63 4.52 -2.96
CA TYR A 91 10.29 3.95 -3.09
C TYR A 91 10.31 2.44 -2.91
N LEU A 92 11.20 1.72 -3.62
CA LEU A 92 11.30 0.27 -3.49
C LEU A 92 11.75 -0.13 -2.08
N LEU A 93 12.82 0.48 -1.57
CA LEU A 93 13.38 0.14 -0.26
C LEU A 93 12.36 0.35 0.86
N SER A 94 11.70 1.51 0.89
CA SER A 94 10.71 1.82 1.93
C SER A 94 9.51 0.87 1.87
N ASN A 95 8.98 0.59 0.68
CA ASN A 95 7.86 -0.33 0.50
C ASN A 95 8.22 -1.78 0.83
N ILE A 96 9.40 -2.27 0.45
CA ILE A 96 9.85 -3.63 0.77
C ILE A 96 9.95 -3.81 2.29
N VAL A 97 10.61 -2.87 2.98
CA VAL A 97 10.76 -2.93 4.45
C VAL A 97 9.41 -2.93 5.14
N LEU A 98 8.49 -2.06 4.71
CA LEU A 98 7.15 -1.98 5.29
C LEU A 98 6.30 -3.21 4.95
N LEU A 99 6.39 -3.77 3.73
CA LEU A 99 5.69 -5.00 3.36
C LEU A 99 6.15 -6.19 4.20
N ILE A 100 7.46 -6.33 4.45
CA ILE A 100 7.99 -7.37 5.34
C ILE A 100 7.39 -7.21 6.74
N ALA A 101 7.40 -5.99 7.29
CA ALA A 101 6.79 -5.71 8.59
C ALA A 101 5.28 -6.00 8.60
N TYR A 102 4.56 -5.60 7.55
CA TYR A 102 3.13 -5.84 7.36
C TYR A 102 2.81 -7.32 7.44
N TYR A 103 3.49 -8.14 6.63
CA TYR A 103 3.29 -9.58 6.60
C TYR A 103 3.70 -10.26 7.91
N ALA A 104 4.78 -9.81 8.55
CA ALA A 104 5.21 -10.35 9.84
C ALA A 104 4.14 -10.15 10.94
N ILE A 105 3.56 -8.95 11.04
CA ILE A 105 2.48 -8.67 12.00
C ILE A 105 1.21 -9.42 11.61
N TRP A 106 0.87 -9.49 10.33
CA TRP A 106 -0.31 -10.20 9.83
C TRP A 106 -0.23 -11.71 10.11
N ILE A 107 0.90 -12.37 9.84
CA ILE A 107 1.10 -13.78 10.20
C ILE A 107 0.96 -13.97 11.71
N SER A 108 1.58 -13.08 12.50
CA SER A 108 1.47 -13.09 13.96
C SER A 108 0.03 -12.90 14.45
N PHE A 109 -0.81 -12.16 13.74
CA PHE A 109 -2.23 -11.98 14.05
C PHE A 109 -3.00 -13.32 14.00
N PHE A 110 -2.66 -14.24 13.10
CA PHE A 110 -3.30 -15.56 13.06
C PHE A 110 -2.88 -16.49 14.19
N VAL A 111 -1.68 -16.29 14.76
CA VAL A 111 -1.24 -17.07 15.93
C VAL A 111 -2.02 -16.64 17.18
N LYS A 112 -2.12 -15.32 17.41
CA LYS A 112 -2.92 -14.74 18.49
C LYS A 112 -3.58 -13.46 17.98
N GLN A 113 -4.91 -13.51 17.90
CA GLN A 113 -5.73 -12.44 17.37
C GLN A 113 -5.85 -11.35 18.43
N ARG A 114 -4.98 -10.35 18.38
CA ARG A 114 -5.01 -9.22 19.32
C ARG A 114 -5.35 -7.94 18.57
N THR A 115 -6.17 -7.09 19.19
CA THR A 115 -6.59 -5.80 18.61
C THR A 115 -5.39 -4.95 18.18
N TRP A 116 -4.34 -4.86 18.99
CA TRP A 116 -3.17 -4.05 18.67
C TRP A 116 -2.45 -4.49 17.39
N LYS A 117 -2.45 -5.80 17.07
CA LYS A 117 -1.84 -6.31 15.84
C LYS A 117 -2.64 -5.91 14.62
N ARG A 118 -3.97 -5.87 14.73
CA ARG A 118 -4.84 -5.36 13.67
C ARG A 118 -4.62 -3.87 13.43
N ILE A 119 -4.57 -3.08 14.50
CA ILE A 119 -4.26 -1.65 14.43
C ILE A 119 -2.87 -1.44 13.81
N ALA A 120 -1.86 -2.20 14.24
CA ALA A 120 -0.51 -2.11 13.68
C ALA A 120 -0.48 -2.45 12.19
N THR A 121 -1.20 -3.49 11.76
CA THR A 121 -1.35 -3.87 10.35
C THR A 121 -1.97 -2.72 9.54
N ALA A 122 -3.01 -2.07 10.07
CA ALA A 122 -3.64 -0.90 9.46
C ALA A 122 -2.70 0.31 9.37
N CYS A 123 -1.93 0.60 10.43
CA CYS A 123 -0.95 1.69 10.45
C CYS A 123 0.22 1.46 9.49
N ILE A 124 0.69 0.21 9.33
CA ILE A 124 1.74 -0.12 8.37
C ILE A 124 1.22 0.04 6.95
N MET A 125 0.00 -0.43 6.65
CA MET A 125 -0.62 -0.21 5.34
C MET A 125 -0.75 1.29 5.03
N LEU A 126 -1.18 2.09 6.01
CA LEU A 126 -1.20 3.55 5.88
C LEU A 126 0.18 4.12 5.55
N SER A 127 1.21 3.64 6.24
CA SER A 127 2.59 4.07 6.02
C SER A 127 3.07 3.75 4.60
N ILE A 128 2.73 2.57 4.07
CA ILE A 128 3.04 2.17 2.68
C ILE A 128 2.51 3.20 1.68
N PHE A 129 1.25 3.63 1.83
CA PHE A 129 0.70 4.63 0.94
C PHE A 129 1.25 6.05 1.17
N ILE A 130 1.60 6.43 2.41
CA ILE A 130 2.26 7.71 2.70
C ILE A 130 3.63 7.78 2.00
N PHE A 131 4.48 6.76 2.20
CA PHE A 131 5.79 6.72 1.56
C PHE A 131 5.65 6.66 0.04
N SER A 132 4.67 5.90 -0.46
CA SER A 132 4.37 5.87 -1.89
C SER A 132 3.96 7.24 -2.42
N ALA A 133 3.05 7.95 -1.77
CA ALA A 133 2.66 9.31 -2.17
C ALA A 133 3.86 10.28 -2.18
N MET A 134 4.75 10.19 -1.20
CA MET A 134 5.92 11.05 -1.08
C MET A 134 6.94 10.80 -2.19
N TRP A 135 7.29 9.55 -2.48
CA TRP A 135 8.30 9.23 -3.49
C TRP A 135 7.79 9.33 -4.93
N LEU A 136 6.48 9.15 -5.11
CA LEU A 136 5.79 9.33 -6.39
C LEU A 136 5.40 10.80 -6.63
N ASP A 137 5.61 11.70 -5.65
CA ASP A 137 5.16 13.10 -5.69
C ASP A 137 3.65 13.25 -5.98
N HIS A 138 2.85 12.31 -5.46
CA HIS A 138 1.43 12.18 -5.79
C HIS A 138 0.54 12.86 -4.74
N MET A 139 0.27 14.16 -4.92
CA MET A 139 -0.55 14.95 -3.97
C MET A 139 -1.97 14.38 -3.76
N ALA A 140 -2.62 13.88 -4.83
CA ALA A 140 -3.94 13.28 -4.70
C ALA A 140 -3.90 11.99 -3.85
N LEU A 141 -2.93 11.09 -4.07
CA LEU A 141 -2.74 9.92 -3.22
C LEU A 141 -2.53 10.36 -1.77
N GLY A 142 -1.65 11.33 -1.51
CA GLY A 142 -1.42 11.87 -0.16
C GLY A 142 -2.70 12.38 0.53
N SER A 143 -3.58 13.03 -0.23
CA SER A 143 -4.87 13.53 0.28
C SER A 143 -5.83 12.40 0.66
N PHE A 144 -5.98 11.38 -0.19
CA PHE A 144 -6.84 10.24 0.09
C PHE A 144 -6.29 9.33 1.20
N VAL A 145 -4.98 9.25 1.33
CA VAL A 145 -4.29 8.53 2.42
C VAL A 145 -4.64 9.11 3.79
N ALA A 146 -4.79 10.43 3.92
CA ALA A 146 -5.25 11.05 5.16
C ALA A 146 -6.67 10.57 5.54
N TRP A 147 -7.60 10.58 4.57
CA TRP A 147 -8.97 10.07 4.76
C TRP A 147 -9.01 8.56 5.06
N MET A 148 -8.16 7.79 4.38
CA MET A 148 -7.98 6.36 4.64
C MET A 148 -7.48 6.13 6.06
N GLY A 149 -6.51 6.91 6.55
CA GLY A 149 -5.98 6.81 7.90
C GLY A 149 -7.07 7.00 8.97
N VAL A 150 -7.90 8.03 8.81
CA VAL A 150 -9.02 8.30 9.73
C VAL A 150 -10.02 7.14 9.73
N THR A 151 -10.39 6.62 8.56
CA THR A 151 -11.42 5.59 8.47
C THR A 151 -10.90 4.20 8.83
N HIS A 152 -9.81 3.75 8.23
CA HIS A 152 -9.24 2.41 8.40
C HIS A 152 -8.70 2.15 9.80
N VAL A 153 -7.95 3.10 10.37
CA VAL A 153 -7.41 2.95 11.74
C VAL A 153 -8.55 2.99 12.77
N PHE A 154 -9.55 3.85 12.57
CA PHE A 154 -10.71 3.91 13.46
C PHE A 154 -11.48 2.59 13.45
N VAL A 155 -11.80 2.03 12.27
CA VAL A 155 -12.50 0.74 12.17
C VAL A 155 -11.65 -0.38 12.78
N ALA A 156 -10.33 -0.39 12.55
CA ALA A 156 -9.42 -1.36 13.14
C ALA A 156 -9.38 -1.30 14.68
N ALA A 157 -9.56 -0.11 15.27
CA ALA A 157 -9.57 0.07 16.73
C ALA A 157 -10.89 -0.35 17.39
N GLN A 158 -12.01 -0.26 16.68
CA GLN A 158 -13.33 -0.65 17.21
C GLN A 158 -13.54 -2.17 17.25
N ASP A 159 -12.92 -2.91 16.34
CA ASP A 159 -13.03 -4.36 16.30
C ASP A 159 -12.08 -5.02 17.30
N LYS A 160 -12.65 -5.47 18.42
CA LYS A 160 -11.90 -6.09 19.53
C LYS A 160 -11.59 -7.56 19.26
N TYR A 161 -10.34 -7.95 19.51
CA TYR A 161 -9.86 -9.33 19.51
C TYR A 161 -9.13 -9.64 20.83
N GLU A 162 -9.35 -10.85 21.35
CA GLU A 162 -8.82 -11.37 22.63
C GLU A 162 -7.44 -12.03 22.50
#